data_AF-A0A6V7IGD5-F1
#
_entry.id   AF-A0A6V7IGD5-F1
#
_cell.length_a   1.000
_cell.length_b   1.000
_cell.length_c   1.000
_cell.angle_alpha   90.00
_cell.angle_beta   90.00
_cell.angle_gamma   90.00
#
_symmetry.space_group_name_H-M   'P 1'
#
loop_
_entity.id
_entity.type
_entity.pdbx_description
1 polymer ?
#
loop_
_entity_poly.entity_id
_entity_poly.type
_entity_poly.pdbx_seq_one_letter_code
_entity_poly.pdbx_strand_id
1 'polypeptide(L)' 'VGAAVTVLLASKAGLPISTTHCKVGSVVCVGWASRGGEAVSWKLFRNIAFAWLITVPVAGLLSAGCMLAMKQIVDL' A
#
# COMPACT_ATOMS: atom_id res chain seq x y z
N VAL A 1 1.73 15.51 -9.27
CA VAL A 1 1.83 15.08 -10.69
C VAL A 1 2.31 13.64 -10.81
N GLY A 2 3.46 13.27 -10.25
CA GLY A 2 3.99 11.89 -10.35
C GLY A 2 2.97 10.79 -10.01
N ALA A 3 2.37 10.84 -8.82
CA ALA A 3 1.33 9.87 -8.43
C ALA A 3 0.13 9.84 -9.39
N ALA A 4 -0.32 10.99 -9.90
CA ALA A 4 -1.47 11.07 -10.80
C ALA A 4 -1.15 10.43 -12.16
N VAL A 5 0.03 10.69 -12.71
CA VAL A 5 0.48 10.07 -13.96
C VAL A 5 0.54 8.55 -13.82
N THR A 6 1.17 8.04 -12.76
CA THR A 6 1.26 6.60 -12.51
C THR A 6 -0.12 5.95 -12.36
N VAL A 7 -1.03 6.59 -11.61
CA VAL A 7 -2.39 6.09 -11.42
C VAL A 7 -3.17 6.06 -12.73
N LEU A 8 -3.14 7.15 -13.50
CA LEU A 8 -3.87 7.22 -14.77
C LEU A 8 -3.35 6.21 -15.80
N LEU A 9 -2.03 6.01 -15.88
CA LEU A 9 -1.44 5.00 -16.76
C LEU A 9 -1.84 3.58 -16.35
N ALA A 10 -1.77 3.25 -15.06
CA ALA A 10 -2.18 1.93 -14.57
C ALA A 10 -3.70 1.70 -14.77
N SER A 11 -4.52 2.72 -14.57
CA SER A 11 -5.97 2.66 -14.86
C SER A 11 -6.24 2.39 -16.34
N LYS A 12 -5.48 3.00 -17.26
CA LYS A 12 -5.59 2.71 -18.70
C LYS A 12 -5.11 1.30 -19.05
N ALA A 13 -4.15 0.76 -18.30
CA ALA A 13 -3.67 -0.61 -18.45
C ALA A 13 -4.57 -1.65 -17.74
N GLY A 14 -5.62 -1.23 -17.01
CA GLY A 14 -6.51 -2.14 -16.27
C GLY A 14 -5.87 -2.78 -15.03
N LEU A 15 -4.74 -2.26 -14.55
CA LEU A 15 -4.03 -2.84 -13.40
C LEU A 15 -4.53 -2.26 -12.08
N PRO A 16 -4.97 -3.11 -11.12
CA PRO A 16 -5.33 -2.65 -9.79
C PRO A 16 -4.07 -2.29 -9.00
N ILE A 17 -3.82 -0.98 -8.84
CA ILE A 17 -2.66 -0.48 -8.11
C ILE A 17 -3.05 0.34 -6.87
N SER A 18 -2.16 0.37 -5.88
CA SER A 18 -2.34 1.16 -4.66
C SER A 18 -1.99 2.63 -4.89
N THR A 19 -3.00 3.51 -4.86
CA THR A 19 -2.79 4.96 -4.95
C THR A 19 -1.98 5.52 -3.78
N THR A 20 -2.03 4.86 -2.61
CA THR A 20 -1.24 5.22 -1.43
C THR A 20 0.25 5.06 -1.69
N HIS A 21 0.68 3.94 -2.31
CA HIS A 21 2.08 3.73 -2.67
C HIS A 21 2.55 4.78 -3.69
N CYS A 22 1.73 5.10 -4.68
CA CYS A 22 2.06 6.11 -5.68
C CYS A 22 2.24 7.50 -5.04
N LYS A 23 1.37 7.89 -4.10
CA LYS A 23 1.48 9.16 -3.38
C LYS A 23 2.74 9.22 -2.51
N VAL A 24 2.95 8.20 -1.67
CA VAL A 24 4.11 8.16 -0.75
C VAL A 24 5.42 8.15 -1.54
N GLY A 25 5.54 7.33 -2.59
CA GLY A 25 6.71 7.30 -3.46
C GLY A 25 6.97 8.64 -4.16
N SER A 26 5.92 9.32 -4.62
CA SER A 26 6.06 10.66 -5.24
C SER A 26 6.58 11.70 -4.25
N VAL A 27 6.13 11.70 -3.00
CA VAL A 27 6.59 12.66 -1.97
C VAL A 27 8.01 12.35 -1.53
N VAL A 28 8.35 11.08 -1.32
CA VAL A 28 9.70 10.64 -0.95
C VAL A 28 10.71 11.01 -2.04
N CYS A 29 10.38 10.74 -3.31
CA CYS A 29 11.24 11.07 -4.44
C CYS A 29 11.46 12.59 -4.55
N VAL A 30 10.41 13.39 -4.45
CA VAL A 30 10.52 14.86 -4.51
C VAL A 30 11.31 15.41 -3.32
N GLY A 31 11.06 14.91 -2.11
CA GLY A 31 11.81 15.30 -0.92
C GLY A 31 13.30 15.01 -1.07
N TRP A 32 13.62 13.81 -1.55
CA TRP A 32 15.00 13.39 -1.80
C TRP A 32 15.67 14.22 -2.90
N ALA A 33 14.99 14.49 -4.01
CA ALA A 33 15.52 15.30 -5.10
C ALA A 33 15.72 16.78 -4.71
N SER A 34 14.92 17.32 -3.80
CA SER A 34 14.97 18.74 -3.42
C SER A 34 16.13 19.08 -2.49
N ARG A 35 16.41 18.23 -1.50
CA ARG A 35 17.38 18.51 -0.43
C ARG A 35 18.16 17.27 0.04
N GLY A 36 18.21 16.23 -0.78
CA GLY A 36 18.88 14.98 -0.45
C GLY A 36 18.13 14.15 0.61
N GLY A 37 18.83 13.17 1.19
CA GLY A 37 18.27 12.22 2.14
C GLY A 37 17.70 12.82 3.42
N GLU A 38 18.13 14.02 3.82
CA GLU A 38 17.71 14.67 5.08
C GLU A 38 16.30 15.24 5.02
N ALA A 39 15.80 15.61 3.84
CA ALA A 39 14.42 16.09 3.69
C ALA A 39 13.38 14.96 3.73
N VAL A 40 13.81 13.70 3.79
CA VAL A 40 12.93 12.54 3.91
C VAL A 40 13.05 11.97 5.33
N SER A 41 11.91 11.87 6.02
CA SER A 41 11.83 11.21 7.31
C SER A 41 11.90 9.68 7.16
N TRP A 42 13.10 9.12 7.04
CA TRP A 42 13.33 7.68 6.83
C TRP A 42 12.70 6.79 7.90
N LYS A 43 12.63 7.26 9.14
CA LYS A 43 11.94 6.55 10.23
C LYS A 43 10.45 6.38 9.94
N LEU A 44 9.78 7.42 9.45
CA LEU A 44 8.36 7.38 9.09
C LEU A 44 8.15 6.49 7.86
N PHE A 45 8.95 6.68 6.81
CA PHE A 45 8.86 5.87 5.60
C PHE A 45 9.00 4.37 5.89
N ARG A 46 9.99 4.00 6.73
CA ARG A 46 10.19 2.62 7.17
C ARG A 46 9.00 2.08 7.96
N ASN A 47 8.42 2.87 8.87
CA ASN A 47 7.22 2.45 9.61
C ASN A 47 6.03 2.20 8.67
N ILE A 48 5.85 3.05 7.65
CA ILE A 48 4.84 2.87 6.62
C ILE A 48 5.08 1.57 5.82
N ALA A 49 6.33 1.31 5.41
CA ALA A 49 6.69 0.10 4.68
C ALA A 49 6.43 -1.18 5.51
N PHE A 50 6.77 -1.17 6.80
CA PHE A 50 6.44 -2.28 7.70
C PHE A 50 4.92 -2.47 7.85
N ALA A 51 4.16 -1.38 7.97
CA ALA A 51 2.71 -1.47 8.03
C ALA A 51 2.13 -2.12 6.75
N TRP A 52 2.62 -1.75 5.56
CA TRP A 52 2.19 -2.39 4.32
C TRP A 52 2.46 -3.89 4.30
N LEU A 53 3.65 -4.31 4.74
CA LEU A 53 4.01 -5.72 4.80
C LEU A 53 3.13 -6.51 5.79
N ILE A 54 2.77 -5.91 6.93
CA ILE A 54 1.95 -6.56 7.96
C ILE A 54 0.47 -6.60 7.57
N THR A 55 -0.02 -5.58 6.85
CA THR A 55 -1.45 -5.50 6.49
C THR A 55 -1.90 -6.65 5.57
N VAL A 56 -1.05 -7.11 4.65
CA VAL A 56 -1.37 -8.22 3.73
C VAL A 56 -1.64 -9.55 4.45
N PRO A 57 -0.72 -10.09 5.27
CA PRO A 57 -0.95 -11.34 5.98
C PRO A 57 -2.08 -11.21 7.00
N VAL A 58 -2.20 -10.08 7.70
CA VAL A 58 -3.29 -9.87 8.66
C VAL A 58 -4.65 -9.87 7.95
N ALA A 59 -4.78 -9.17 6.82
CA ALA A 59 -6.01 -9.17 6.03
C ALA A 59 -6.33 -10.57 5.50
N GLY A 60 -5.32 -11.31 5.01
CA GLY A 60 -5.49 -12.68 4.53
C GLY A 60 -5.95 -13.64 5.63
N LEU A 61 -5.32 -13.59 6.81
CA LEU A 61 -5.68 -14.43 7.96
C LEU A 61 -7.08 -14.10 8.49
N LEU A 62 -7.44 -12.83 8.59
CA LEU A 62 -8.79 -12.42 8.99
C LEU A 62 -9.84 -12.89 7.98
N SER A 63 -9.58 -12.73 6.68
CA SER A 63 -10.47 -13.21 5.62
C SER A 63 -10.66 -14.73 5.68
N ALA A 64 -9.57 -15.49 5.88
CA ALA A 64 -9.63 -16.93 6.05
C ALA A 64 -10.44 -17.34 7.30
N GLY A 65 -10.21 -16.67 8.44
CA GLY A 65 -10.95 -16.90 9.68
C GLY A 65 -12.46 -16.65 9.52
N CYS A 66 -12.84 -15.53 8.90
CA CYS A 66 -14.24 -15.22 8.61
C CYS A 66 -14.89 -16.28 7.71
N MET A 67 -14.19 -16.73 6.66
CA MET A 67 -14.73 -17.73 5.74
C MET A 67 -14.92 -19.10 6.43
N LEU A 68 -14.00 -19.49 7.32
CA LEU A 68 -14.14 -20.72 8.12
C LEU A 68 -15.35 -20.63 9.07
N ALA A 69 -15.53 -19.50 9.75
CA ALA A 69 -16.69 -19.30 10.63
C ALA A 69 -18.01 -19.36 9.86
N MET A 70 -18.08 -18.71 8.68
CA MET A 70 -19.27 -18.78 7.82
C MET A 70 -19.56 -20.21 7.36
N LYS A 71 -18.51 -20.96 6.98
CA LYS A 71 -18.65 -22.36 6.57
C LYS A 71 -19.24 -23.23 7.69
N GLN A 72 -18.80 -23.03 8.93
CA GLN A 72 -19.34 -23.76 10.09
C GLN A 72 -20.84 -23.51 10.33
N ILE A 73 -21.36 -22.34 9.95
CA ILE A 73 -22.79 -22.01 10.10
C ILE A 73 -23.62 -22.60 8.96
N VAL A 74 -23.08 -22.57 7.72
CA VAL A 74 -23.79 -23.08 6.53
C VAL A 74 -23.81 -24.60 6.46
N ASP A 75 -22.78 -25.26 6.98
CA ASP A 75 -22.68 -26.73 7.07
C ASP A 75 -23.43 -27.31 8.31
N LEU A 76 -24.12 -26.46 9.09
CA LEU A 76 -24.96 -26.84 10.25
C LEU A 76 -26.44 -26.99 9.84
#